data_AF-A0A955G1X2-F1
#
_entry.id   AF-A0A955G1X2-F1
#
_cell.length_a   1.000
_cell.length_b   1.000
_cell.length_c   1.000
_cell.angle_alpha   90.00
_cell.angle_beta   90.00
_cell.angle_gamma   90.00
#
_symmetry.space_group_name_H-M   'P 1'
#
loop_
_entity.id
_entity.type
_entity.pdbx_description
1 polymer ?
#
loop_
_entity_poly.entity_id
_entity_poly.type
_entity_poly.pdbx_seq_one_letter_code
_entity_poly.pdbx_strand_id
1 'polypeptide(L)'
;MLIISLISWWYGAGWRRQASLSGERLASMMDYFSIDLLIKTLFSPFRQISASSHVDGSIGAKFQAWLDKLISRFIGAMIRIVIILTGVIVLLATSIYGILSLIIWPLVPFLPILGLVFSLSGWVPWTQ
;
A
#
# COMPACT_ATOMS: atom_id res chain seq x y z
N MET A 1 -29.90 20.29 -20.08
CA MET A 1 -28.95 19.93 -21.16
C MET A 1 -27.96 18.89 -20.63
N LEU A 2 -28.05 17.64 -21.11
CA LEU A 2 -27.30 16.48 -20.59
C LEU A 2 -25.77 16.70 -20.63
N ILE A 3 -25.26 17.29 -21.71
CA ILE A 3 -23.84 17.52 -21.91
C ILE A 3 -23.27 18.49 -20.87
N ILE A 4 -23.97 19.59 -20.59
CA ILE A 4 -23.53 20.58 -19.60
C ILE A 4 -23.52 19.98 -18.19
N SER A 5 -24.54 19.19 -17.83
CA SER A 5 -24.57 18.48 -16.55
C SER A 5 -23.45 17.43 -16.44
N LEU A 6 -23.12 16.74 -17.53
CA LEU A 6 -22.04 15.75 -17.55
C LEU A 6 -20.69 16.42 -17.32
N ILE A 7 -20.39 17.50 -18.05
CA ILE A 7 -19.15 18.27 -17.91
C ILE A 7 -19.05 18.87 -16.50
N SER A 8 -20.13 19.50 -16.02
CA SER A 8 -20.18 20.08 -14.67
C SER A 8 -19.92 19.03 -13.57
N TRP A 9 -20.51 17.84 -13.72
CA TRP A 9 -20.25 16.75 -12.79
C TRP A 9 -18.80 16.27 -12.89
N TRP A 10 -18.27 16.09 -14.10
CA TRP A 10 -16.94 15.52 -14.35
C TRP A 10 -15.83 16.33 -13.68
N TYR A 11 -15.85 17.65 -13.89
CA TYR A 11 -14.86 18.58 -13.34
C TYR A 11 -15.18 19.05 -11.91
N GLY A 12 -16.37 18.72 -11.39
CA GLY A 12 -16.78 19.06 -10.04
C GLY A 12 -16.83 17.85 -9.12
N ALA A 13 -18.02 17.26 -8.99
CA ALA A 13 -18.29 16.18 -8.04
C ALA A 13 -17.51 14.88 -8.36
N GLY A 14 -17.36 14.54 -9.64
CA GLY A 14 -16.59 13.38 -10.09
C GLY A 14 -15.12 13.49 -9.71
N TRP A 15 -14.51 14.66 -9.93
CA TRP A 15 -13.11 14.89 -9.57
C TRP A 15 -12.88 14.84 -8.06
N ARG A 16 -13.78 15.43 -7.27
CA ARG A 16 -13.75 15.33 -5.80
C ARG A 16 -13.88 13.88 -5.34
N ARG A 17 -14.79 13.10 -5.95
CA ARG A 17 -14.95 11.67 -5.65
C ARG A 17 -13.69 10.89 -5.98
N GLN A 18 -13.02 11.20 -7.09
CA GLN A 18 -11.75 10.57 -7.44
C GLN A 18 -10.66 10.84 -6.39
N ALA A 19 -10.61 12.06 -5.83
CA ALA A 19 -9.69 12.39 -4.74
C ALA A 19 -10.00 11.59 -3.47
N SER A 20 -11.28 11.48 -3.11
CA SER A 20 -11.72 10.64 -1.98
C SER A 20 -11.34 9.18 -2.16
N LEU A 21 -11.57 8.59 -3.33
CA LEU A 21 -11.21 7.20 -3.63
C LEU A 21 -9.70 6.96 -3.55
N SER A 22 -8.89 7.90 -4.02
CA SER A 22 -7.43 7.83 -3.86
C SER A 22 -7.02 7.86 -2.38
N GLY A 23 -7.66 8.70 -1.57
CA GLY A 23 -7.43 8.77 -0.12
C GLY A 23 -7.85 7.49 0.62
N GLU A 24 -9.03 6.96 0.31
CA GLU A 24 -9.54 5.70 0.87
C GLU A 24 -8.62 4.52 0.54
N ARG A 25 -8.10 4.46 -0.69
CA ARG A 25 -7.13 3.43 -1.08
C ARG A 25 -5.84 3.51 -0.28
N LEU A 26 -5.34 4.72 -0.02
CA LEU A 26 -4.16 4.92 0.84
C LEU A 26 -4.42 4.48 2.27
N ALA A 27 -5.55 4.89 2.85
CA ALA A 27 -5.95 4.48 4.20
C ALA A 27 -6.05 2.94 4.31
N SER A 28 -6.69 2.29 3.33
CA SER A 28 -6.79 0.84 3.28
C SER A 28 -5.42 0.14 3.21
N MET A 29 -4.46 0.70 2.47
CA MET A 29 -3.10 0.15 2.43
C MET A 29 -2.36 0.35 3.77
N MET A 30 -2.55 1.50 4.44
CA MET A 30 -1.98 1.73 5.76
C MET A 30 -2.50 0.72 6.79
N ASP A 31 -3.81 0.42 6.75
CA ASP A 31 -4.45 -0.57 7.63
C ASP A 31 -3.99 -1.99 7.30
N TYR A 32 -3.93 -2.35 6.01
CA TYR A 32 -3.52 -3.68 5.55
C TYR A 32 -2.10 -4.04 6.00
N PHE A 33 -1.16 -3.11 5.87
CA PHE A 33 0.21 -3.33 6.34
C PHE A 33 0.38 -3.08 7.84
N SER A 34 -0.62 -2.49 8.51
CA SER A 34 -0.62 -2.17 9.94
C SER A 34 0.72 -1.58 10.41
N ILE A 35 1.27 -0.64 9.63
CA ILE A 35 2.67 -0.17 9.78
C ILE A 35 2.92 0.36 11.20
N ASP A 36 1.95 1.07 11.78
CA ASP A 36 2.00 1.56 13.17
C ASP A 36 2.19 0.42 14.17
N LEU A 37 1.43 -0.67 14.03
CA LEU A 37 1.53 -1.85 14.89
C LEU A 37 2.88 -2.56 14.70
N LEU A 38 3.38 -2.66 13.47
CA LEU A 38 4.65 -3.32 13.18
C LEU A 38 5.84 -2.56 13.78
N ILE A 39 5.81 -1.22 13.74
CA ILE A 39 6.83 -0.37 14.36
C ILE A 39 6.78 -0.53 15.89
N LYS A 40 5.58 -0.48 16.50
CA LYS A 40 5.41 -0.65 17.95
C LYS A 40 5.84 -2.04 18.44
N THR A 41 5.67 -3.06 17.62
CA THR A 41 6.01 -4.45 17.96
C THR A 41 7.37 -4.89 17.46
N LEU A 42 8.21 -4.00 16.93
CA LEU A 42 9.45 -4.36 16.25
C LEU A 42 10.33 -5.32 17.07
N PHE A 43 10.50 -5.03 18.36
CA PHE A 43 11.30 -5.84 19.28
C PHE A 43 10.47 -6.75 20.20
N SER A 44 9.19 -6.95 19.90
CA SER A 44 8.38 -7.92 20.64
C SER A 44 8.89 -9.34 20.32
N PRO A 45 8.92 -10.26 21.31
CA PRO A 45 9.34 -11.63 21.07
C PRO A 45 8.46 -12.29 20.00
N PHE A 46 9.10 -13.00 19.07
CA PHE A 46 8.41 -13.68 17.99
C PHE A 46 8.06 -15.11 18.42
N ARG A 47 6.76 -15.45 18.41
CA ARG A 47 6.21 -16.79 18.69
C ARG A 47 6.94 -17.52 19.83
N GLN A 48 6.83 -17.01 21.05
CA GLN A 48 7.23 -17.77 22.24
C GLN A 48 6.21 -18.89 22.46
N ILE A 49 6.42 -20.05 21.82
CA ILE A 49 5.77 -21.30 22.23
C ILE A 49 6.44 -21.67 23.56
N SER A 50 5.83 -21.20 24.66
CA SER A 50 5.71 -21.92 25.92
C SER A 50 6.88 -22.81 26.37
N ALA A 51 8.13 -22.37 26.25
CA ALA A 51 9.21 -22.93 27.08
C ALA A 51 9.16 -22.36 28.51
N SER A 52 8.01 -21.79 28.90
CA SER A 52 7.62 -21.58 30.29
C SER A 52 7.13 -22.90 30.88
N SER A 53 8.04 -23.83 31.08
CA SER A 53 7.81 -24.95 31.98
C SER A 53 9.09 -25.16 32.78
N HIS A 54 9.15 -24.42 33.89
CA HIS A 54 10.06 -24.59 35.03
C HIS A 54 11.55 -24.27 34.80
N VAL A 55 11.91 -22.98 34.90
CA VAL A 55 13.31 -22.59 35.13
C VAL A 55 13.62 -22.56 36.63
N ASP A 56 13.49 -23.73 37.27
CA ASP A 56 14.24 -24.10 38.49
C ASP A 56 15.60 -24.71 38.08
N GLY A 57 16.19 -24.17 37.02
CA GLY A 57 17.44 -24.65 36.42
C GLY A 57 18.66 -23.83 36.85
N SER A 58 19.82 -24.48 36.78
CA SER A 58 21.15 -23.90 37.01
C SER A 58 21.38 -22.59 36.23
N ILE A 59 22.36 -21.79 36.64
CA ILE A 59 22.72 -20.51 35.99
C ILE A 59 22.90 -20.67 34.46
N GLY A 60 23.41 -21.82 34.00
CA GLY A 60 23.55 -22.13 32.58
C GLY A 60 22.21 -22.20 31.83
N ALA A 61 21.19 -22.82 32.42
CA ALA A 61 19.86 -22.91 31.82
C ALA A 61 19.19 -21.53 31.69
N LYS A 62 19.43 -20.63 32.65
CA LYS A 62 18.95 -19.24 32.60
C LYS A 62 19.62 -18.43 31.48
N PHE A 63 20.92 -18.64 31.27
CA PHE A 63 21.67 -17.98 30.19
C PHE A 63 21.20 -18.44 28.81
N GLN A 64 21.00 -19.75 28.63
CA GLN A 64 20.45 -20.32 27.40
C GLN A 64 19.07 -19.72 27.06
N ALA A 65 18.16 -19.70 28.03
CA ALA A 65 16.82 -19.13 27.85
C ALA A 65 16.83 -17.62 27.56
N TRP A 66 17.83 -16.89 28.05
CA TRP A 66 18.02 -15.48 27.71
C TRP A 66 18.48 -15.30 26.26
N LEU A 67 19.45 -16.10 25.80
CA LEU A 67 19.90 -16.09 24.40
C LEU A 67 18.77 -16.45 23.44
N ASP A 68 17.97 -17.48 23.75
CA ASP A 68 16.84 -17.90 22.91
C ASP A 68 15.82 -16.76 22.75
N LYS A 69 15.55 -16.00 23.82
CA LYS A 69 14.69 -14.82 23.78
C LYS A 69 15.31 -13.69 22.95
N LEU A 70 16.62 -13.48 23.04
CA LEU A 70 17.32 -12.45 22.26
C LEU A 70 17.26 -12.77 20.76
N ILE A 71 17.55 -14.02 20.39
CA ILE A 71 17.50 -14.50 19.01
C ILE A 71 16.07 -14.43 18.46
N SER A 72 15.08 -14.87 19.23
CA SER A 72 13.65 -14.75 18.85
C SER A 72 13.24 -13.30 18.55
N ARG A 73 13.69 -12.33 19.37
CA ARG A 73 13.43 -10.90 19.12
C ARG A 73 14.13 -10.39 17.87
N PHE A 74 15.36 -10.84 17.60
CA PHE A 74 16.11 -10.44 16.42
C PHE A 74 15.45 -10.95 15.12
N ILE A 75 15.07 -12.22 15.08
CA ILE A 75 14.35 -12.81 13.94
C ILE A 75 13.01 -12.11 13.72
N GLY A 76 12.26 -11.88 14.80
CA GLY A 76 11.01 -11.12 14.75
C GLY A 76 11.17 -9.70 14.20
N ALA A 77 12.22 -9.00 14.62
CA ALA A 77 12.54 -7.67 14.12
C ALA A 77 12.90 -7.69 12.63
N MET A 78 13.72 -8.64 12.18
CA MET A 78 14.10 -8.77 10.76
C MET A 78 12.87 -8.96 9.86
N ILE A 79 11.96 -9.88 10.22
CA ILE A 79 10.74 -10.13 9.44
C ILE A 79 9.86 -8.87 9.39
N ARG A 80 9.67 -8.18 10.54
CA ARG A 80 8.87 -6.95 10.59
C ARG A 80 9.48 -5.82 9.77
N ILE A 81 10.81 -5.67 9.75
CA ILE A 81 11.49 -4.69 8.90
C ILE A 81 11.20 -4.95 7.43
N VAL A 82 11.29 -6.20 6.97
CA VAL A 82 10.97 -6.55 5.57
C VAL A 82 9.53 -6.18 5.24
N ILE A 83 8.57 -6.51 6.11
CA ILE A 83 7.15 -6.17 5.89
C ILE A 83 6.94 -4.65 5.88
N ILE A 84 7.57 -3.89 6.79
CA ILE A 84 7.50 -2.43 6.81
C ILE A 84 8.05 -1.86 5.49
N LEU A 85 9.22 -2.32 5.03
CA LEU A 85 9.81 -1.87 3.77
C LEU A 85 8.91 -2.14 2.58
N THR A 86 8.35 -3.35 2.46
CA THR A 86 7.37 -3.68 1.42
C THR A 86 6.13 -2.79 1.52
N GLY A 87 5.59 -2.57 2.72
CA GLY A 87 4.44 -1.71 2.94
C GLY A 87 4.68 -0.27 2.51
N VAL A 88 5.86 0.28 2.82
CA VAL A 88 6.26 1.63 2.38
C VAL A 88 6.34 1.72 0.85
N ILE A 89 6.96 0.73 0.19
CA ILE A 89 7.04 0.70 -1.28
C ILE A 89 5.64 0.67 -1.91
N VAL A 90 4.74 -0.17 -1.40
CA VAL A 90 3.36 -0.25 -1.90
C VAL A 90 2.58 1.04 -1.64
N LEU A 91 2.77 1.68 -0.48
CA LEU A 91 2.14 2.96 -0.17
C LEU A 91 2.61 4.06 -1.13
N LEU A 92 3.90 4.13 -1.43
CA LEU A 92 4.46 5.06 -2.41
C LEU A 92 3.90 4.82 -3.81
N ALA A 93 3.88 3.57 -4.28
CA ALA A 93 3.31 3.21 -5.58
C ALA A 93 1.82 3.59 -5.67
N THR A 94 1.05 3.31 -4.62
CA THR A 94 -0.37 3.67 -4.52
C THR A 94 -0.57 5.19 -4.53
N SER A 95 0.31 5.93 -3.87
CA SER A 95 0.27 7.40 -3.83
C SER A 95 0.53 7.99 -5.21
N ILE A 96 1.56 7.49 -5.93
CA ILE A 96 1.87 7.88 -7.30
C ILE A 96 0.69 7.58 -8.22
N TYR A 97 0.11 6.37 -8.12
CA TYR A 97 -1.08 5.99 -8.89
C TYR A 97 -2.28 6.92 -8.61
N GLY A 98 -2.51 7.28 -7.35
CA GLY A 98 -3.58 8.21 -6.96
C GLY A 98 -3.39 9.61 -7.55
N ILE A 99 -2.16 10.13 -7.53
CA ILE A 99 -1.81 11.43 -8.13
C ILE A 99 -1.99 11.37 -9.65
N LEU A 100 -1.45 10.35 -10.32
CA LEU A 100 -1.61 10.17 -11.76
C LEU A 100 -3.08 10.06 -12.15
N SER A 101 -3.87 9.33 -11.37
CA SER A 101 -5.32 9.21 -11.61
C SER A 101 -6.03 10.55 -11.48
N LEU A 102 -5.61 11.42 -10.56
CA LEU A 102 -6.17 12.77 -10.41
C LEU A 102 -5.80 13.71 -11.56
N ILE A 103 -4.59 13.57 -12.11
CA ILE A 103 -4.11 14.32 -13.26
C ILE A 103 -4.79 13.85 -14.56
N ILE A 104 -4.97 12.53 -14.71
CA ILE A 104 -5.57 11.93 -15.90
C ILE A 104 -7.09 12.14 -15.93
N TRP A 105 -7.76 12.12 -14.77
CA TRP A 105 -9.22 12.28 -14.67
C TRP A 105 -9.82 13.41 -15.53
N PRO A 106 -9.34 14.67 -15.48
CA PRO A 106 -9.87 15.75 -16.31
C PRO A 106 -9.65 15.56 -17.82
N LEU A 107 -8.71 14.70 -18.23
CA LEU A 107 -8.39 14.41 -19.63
C LEU A 107 -9.29 13.32 -20.23
N VAL A 108 -9.90 12.47 -19.40
CA VAL A 108 -10.72 11.33 -19.82
C VAL A 108 -11.83 11.71 -20.81
N PRO A 109 -12.59 12.82 -20.65
CA PRO A 109 -13.64 13.20 -21.61
C PRO A 109 -13.09 13.50 -23.02
N PHE A 110 -11.81 13.83 -23.15
CA PHE A 110 -11.16 14.11 -24.43
C PHE A 110 -10.58 12.86 -25.10
N LEU A 111 -10.41 11.75 -24.38
CA LEU A 111 -9.83 10.52 -24.94
C LEU A 111 -10.57 9.98 -26.18
N PRO A 112 -11.92 10.00 -26.27
CA PRO A 112 -12.61 9.58 -27.49
C PRO A 112 -12.27 10.46 -28.70
N ILE A 113 -12.12 11.77 -28.49
CA ILE A 113 -11.76 12.71 -29.55
C ILE A 113 -10.33 12.45 -30.03
N LEU A 114 -9.39 12.29 -29.08
CA LEU A 114 -8.01 11.94 -29.41
C LEU A 114 -7.92 10.59 -30.15
N GLY A 115 -8.70 9.60 -29.73
CA GLY A 115 -8.77 8.30 -30.40
C GLY A 115 -9.26 8.40 -31.84
N LEU A 116 -10.29 9.21 -32.10
CA LEU A 116 -10.77 9.48 -33.45
C LEU A 116 -9.70 10.17 -34.31
N VAL A 117 -9.01 11.18 -33.76
CA VAL A 117 -7.93 11.89 -34.46
C VAL A 117 -6.80 10.93 -34.85
N PHE A 118 -6.36 10.06 -33.93
CA PHE A 118 -5.30 9.07 -34.22
C PHE A 118 -5.74 8.01 -35.22
N SER A 119 -7.02 7.61 -35.19
CA SER A 119 -7.58 6.68 -36.17
C SER A 119 -7.61 7.28 -37.58
N LEU A 120 -7.96 8.56 -37.70
CA LEU A 120 -8.04 9.26 -38.99
C LEU A 120 -6.66 9.67 -39.52
N SER A 121 -5.67 9.91 -38.66
CA SER A 121 -4.30 10.24 -39.07
C SER A 121 -3.47 9.06 -39.57
N GLY A 122 -4.06 7.86 -39.68
CA GLY A 122 -3.38 6.65 -40.13
C GLY A 122 -2.33 6.11 -39.15
N TRP A 123 -2.30 6.63 -37.92
CA TRP A 123 -1.31 6.27 -36.91
C TRP A 123 -1.60 4.92 -36.25
N VAL A 124 -2.86 4.49 -36.29
CA VAL A 124 -3.25 3.16 -35.84
C VAL A 124 -3.19 2.21 -37.06
N PRO A 125 -2.39 1.14 -37.01
CA PRO A 125 -2.19 0.24 -38.15
C PRO A 125 -3.41 -0.66 -38.34
N TRP A 126 -4.51 -0.10 -38.84
CA TRP A 126 -5.70 -0.84 -39.25
C TRP A 126 -5.64 -1.25 -40.73
N THR A 127 -4.54 -0.96 -41.44
CA THR A 127 -4.36 -1.30 -42.86
C THR A 127 -3.32 -2.41 -43.01
N GLN A 128 -3.81 -3.66 -42.99
CA GLN A 128 -3.31 -4.75 -43.83
C GLN A 128 -4.51 -5.18 -44.69
#